data_AF-A0A8T4MNC4-F1
#
_entry.id   AF-A0A8T4MNC4-F1
#
_cell.length_a   1.000
_cell.length_b   1.000
_cell.length_c   1.000
_cell.angle_alpha   90.00
_cell.angle_beta   90.00
_cell.angle_gamma   90.00
#
_symmetry.space_group_name_H-M   'P 1'
#
loop_
_entity.id
_entity.type
_entity.pdbx_description
1 polymer ?
#
loop_
_entity_poly.entity_id
_entity_poly.type
_entity_poly.pdbx_seq_one_letter_code
_entity_poly.pdbx_strand_id
1 'polypeptide(L)'
;MEGVCSKCNYESDKNSRSFGVLLCEFCSHFAPQNKEEFFNYISEKVNFRELETFRRENKLGNSRQKIGMLKKAKEGKIMTRAPFGYKILNNSLVKAENFKVVENIFLDFQNNKVSLNKLSKKYGFSVNGIKKILKNFTYVGKIKFDGEVHEGIHEPILSSTLFNHVQDKLERLGIK
;
A
#
# COMPACT_ATOMS: atom_id res chain seq x y z
N MET A 1 -2.67 20.06 -21.07
CA MET A 1 -3.59 21.07 -21.60
C MET A 1 -4.23 21.73 -20.39
N GLU A 2 -3.73 22.92 -20.05
CA GLU A 2 -4.40 23.81 -19.11
C GLU A 2 -5.83 24.05 -19.61
N GLY A 3 -6.79 24.01 -18.71
CA GLY A 3 -8.17 24.27 -19.04
C GLY A 3 -8.93 24.80 -17.84
N VAL A 4 -9.95 25.60 -18.11
CA VAL A 4 -10.77 26.23 -17.09
C VAL A 4 -11.97 25.33 -16.80
N CYS A 5 -12.18 24.99 -15.52
CA CYS A 5 -13.32 24.20 -15.09
C CYS A 5 -14.64 24.92 -15.41
N SER A 6 -15.52 24.27 -16.17
CA SER A 6 -16.79 24.89 -16.60
C SER A 6 -17.78 25.12 -15.45
N LYS A 7 -17.63 24.46 -14.29
CA LYS A 7 -18.49 24.67 -13.11
C LYS A 7 -18.02 25.83 -12.23
N CYS A 8 -16.71 25.89 -11.96
CA CYS A 8 -16.16 26.84 -10.98
C CYS A 8 -15.11 27.83 -11.48
N ASN A 9 -14.75 27.78 -12.75
CA ASN A 9 -13.71 28.59 -13.38
C ASN A 9 -12.31 28.44 -12.77
N TYR A 10 -12.02 27.32 -12.10
CA TYR A 10 -10.68 27.00 -11.61
C TYR A 10 -9.80 26.50 -12.75
N GLU A 11 -8.58 27.04 -12.86
CA GLU A 11 -7.54 26.58 -13.78
C GLU A 11 -6.76 25.41 -13.16
N SER A 12 -6.63 24.32 -13.91
CA SER A 12 -5.89 23.14 -13.45
C SER A 12 -5.33 22.34 -14.61
N ASP A 13 -4.21 21.67 -14.36
CA ASP A 13 -3.62 20.70 -15.30
C ASP A 13 -4.32 19.33 -15.25
N LYS A 14 -5.08 19.06 -14.17
CA LYS A 14 -5.75 17.79 -13.89
C LYS A 14 -7.26 17.88 -14.09
N ASN A 15 -7.67 18.29 -15.28
CA ASN A 15 -9.08 18.33 -15.64
C ASN A 15 -9.56 16.99 -16.22
N SER A 16 -10.80 16.63 -15.91
CA SER A 16 -11.53 15.52 -16.50
C SER A 16 -12.64 16.03 -17.42
N ARG A 17 -13.09 15.19 -18.36
CA ARG A 17 -14.25 15.48 -19.21
C ARG A 17 -15.39 14.56 -18.86
N SER A 18 -16.56 15.15 -18.59
CA SER A 18 -17.82 14.43 -18.36
C SER A 18 -18.87 15.01 -19.29
N PHE A 19 -19.52 14.17 -20.08
CA PHE A 19 -20.50 14.59 -21.10
C PHE A 19 -20.01 15.71 -22.04
N GLY A 20 -18.71 15.70 -22.37
CA GLY A 20 -18.07 16.72 -23.20
C GLY A 20 -17.66 18.01 -22.48
N VAL A 21 -18.12 18.22 -21.24
CA VAL A 21 -17.81 19.39 -20.42
C VAL A 21 -16.54 19.16 -19.59
N LEU A 22 -15.70 20.18 -19.49
CA LEU A 22 -14.43 20.12 -18.76
C LEU A 22 -14.64 20.51 -17.30
N LEU A 23 -14.21 19.66 -16.37
CA LEU A 23 -14.27 19.90 -14.93
C LEU A 23 -12.90 19.72 -14.30
N CYS A 24 -12.57 20.53 -13.30
CA CYS A 24 -11.42 20.24 -12.44
C CYS A 24 -11.70 19.02 -11.56
N GLU A 25 -10.64 18.38 -11.06
CA GLU A 25 -10.69 17.20 -10.18
C GLU A 25 -11.73 17.35 -9.05
N PHE A 26 -11.76 18.52 -8.40
CA PHE A 26 -12.71 18.81 -7.32
C PHE A 26 -14.18 18.76 -7.79
N CYS A 27 -14.55 19.51 -8.84
CA CYS A 27 -15.94 19.53 -9.31
C CYS A 27 -16.35 18.20 -9.95
N SER A 28 -15.41 17.53 -10.63
CA SER A 28 -15.65 16.22 -11.22
C SER A 28 -15.97 15.16 -10.17
N HIS A 29 -15.42 15.27 -8.96
CA HIS A 29 -15.68 14.31 -7.87
C HIS A 29 -17.15 14.30 -7.44
N PHE A 30 -17.81 15.45 -7.49
CA PHE A 30 -19.22 15.60 -7.09
C PHE A 30 -20.19 15.59 -8.27
N ALA A 31 -19.69 15.44 -9.50
CA ALA A 31 -20.51 15.50 -10.70
C ALA A 31 -21.46 14.29 -10.79
N PRO A 32 -22.77 14.50 -11.01
CA PRO A 32 -23.73 13.41 -11.20
C PRO A 32 -23.40 12.54 -12.42
N GLN A 33 -23.77 11.26 -12.36
CA GLN A 33 -23.65 10.33 -13.48
C GLN A 33 -24.84 10.39 -14.44
N ASN A 34 -25.99 10.90 -14.00
CA ASN A 34 -27.14 11.13 -14.88
C ASN A 34 -26.91 12.41 -15.70
N LYS A 35 -27.19 12.37 -17.01
CA LYS A 35 -26.94 13.48 -17.93
C LYS A 35 -27.76 14.73 -17.58
N GLU A 36 -29.03 14.60 -17.23
CA GLU A 36 -29.90 15.74 -16.91
C GLU A 36 -29.45 16.42 -15.62
N GLU A 37 -29.24 15.64 -14.55
CA GLU A 37 -28.71 16.14 -13.29
C GLU A 37 -27.32 16.75 -13.44
N PHE A 38 -26.49 16.19 -14.33
CA PHE A 38 -25.18 16.76 -14.62
C PHE A 38 -25.29 18.17 -15.21
N PHE A 39 -26.16 18.40 -16.19
CA PHE A 39 -26.31 19.74 -16.76
C PHE A 39 -26.94 20.73 -15.78
N ASN A 40 -27.85 20.29 -14.92
CA ASN A 40 -28.34 21.09 -13.79
C ASN A 40 -27.20 21.42 -12.81
N TYR A 41 -26.37 20.43 -12.48
CA TYR A 41 -25.17 20.65 -11.68
C TYR A 41 -24.23 21.67 -12.36
N ILE A 42 -24.01 21.63 -13.68
CA ILE A 42 -23.15 22.61 -14.37
C ILE A 42 -23.75 24.02 -14.42
N SER A 43 -25.08 24.15 -14.48
CA SER A 43 -25.76 25.45 -14.57
C SER A 43 -25.65 26.24 -13.27
N GLU A 44 -25.67 25.55 -12.13
CA GLU A 44 -25.46 26.14 -10.80
C GLU A 44 -23.99 26.59 -10.59
N LYS A 45 -23.57 27.73 -11.14
CA LYS A 45 -22.16 28.17 -11.01
C LYS A 45 -21.74 28.41 -9.55
N VAL A 46 -20.47 28.13 -9.25
CA VAL A 46 -19.83 28.40 -7.94
C VAL A 46 -18.48 29.08 -8.20
N ASN A 47 -18.08 30.07 -7.41
CA ASN A 47 -16.78 30.71 -7.64
C ASN A 47 -15.65 29.83 -7.09
N PHE A 48 -14.55 29.65 -7.83
CA PHE A 48 -13.41 28.88 -7.32
C PHE A 48 -12.88 29.41 -5.99
N ARG A 49 -12.93 30.73 -5.74
CA ARG A 49 -12.43 31.34 -4.49
C ARG A 49 -13.16 30.81 -3.26
N GLU A 50 -14.45 30.53 -3.38
CA GLU A 50 -15.27 29.96 -2.29
C GLU A 50 -14.87 28.51 -1.97
N LEU A 51 -14.34 27.81 -2.98
CA LEU A 51 -13.87 26.43 -2.87
C LEU A 51 -12.39 26.35 -2.49
N GLU A 52 -11.66 27.46 -2.36
CA GLU A 52 -10.20 27.45 -2.23
C GLU A 52 -9.73 26.88 -0.89
N THR A 53 -10.42 27.21 0.20
CA THR A 53 -10.19 26.60 1.52
C THR A 53 -10.45 25.10 1.46
N PHE A 54 -11.51 24.68 0.76
CA PHE A 54 -11.76 23.27 0.53
C PHE A 54 -10.65 22.65 -0.32
N ARG A 55 -10.17 23.24 -1.41
CA ARG A 55 -9.05 22.65 -2.18
C ARG A 55 -7.78 22.49 -1.33
N ARG A 56 -7.47 23.48 -0.49
CA ARG A 56 -6.29 23.47 0.38
C ARG A 56 -6.38 22.39 1.46
N GLU A 57 -7.52 22.27 2.13
CA GLU A 57 -7.69 21.36 3.26
C GLU A 57 -8.22 19.97 2.84
N ASN A 58 -8.96 19.91 1.75
CA ASN A 58 -9.56 18.71 1.19
C ASN A 58 -8.48 17.98 0.38
N LYS A 59 -7.73 17.16 1.10
CA LYS A 59 -6.94 16.07 0.54
C LYS A 59 -7.89 15.04 -0.10
N LEU A 60 -8.59 15.40 -1.16
CA LEU A 60 -9.58 14.55 -1.85
C LEU A 60 -8.93 13.21 -2.23
N GLY A 61 -9.56 12.10 -1.83
CA GLY A 61 -9.23 10.73 -2.23
C GLY A 61 -8.10 10.07 -1.44
N ASN A 62 -8.37 8.88 -0.88
CA ASN A 62 -7.46 7.92 -0.20
C ASN A 62 -6.46 8.45 0.85
N SER A 63 -6.33 9.76 0.99
CA SER A 63 -5.23 10.44 1.68
C SER A 63 -5.42 10.37 3.17
N ARG A 64 -6.65 10.51 3.69
CA ARG A 64 -6.92 10.40 5.14
C ARG A 64 -6.70 8.98 5.63
N GLN A 65 -7.18 7.98 4.86
CA GLN A 65 -6.93 6.58 5.17
C GLN A 65 -5.44 6.25 5.05
N LYS A 66 -4.78 6.69 3.97
CA LYS A 66 -3.33 6.52 3.75
C LYS A 66 -2.51 7.20 4.84
N ILE A 67 -2.85 8.42 5.25
CA ILE A 67 -2.24 9.14 6.38
C ILE A 67 -2.44 8.38 7.68
N GLY A 68 -3.65 7.84 7.92
CA GLY A 68 -3.93 7.01 9.08
C GLY A 68 -3.12 5.70 9.09
N MET A 69 -3.00 5.04 7.95
CA MET A 69 -2.18 3.84 7.78
C MET A 69 -0.69 4.15 7.95
N LEU A 70 -0.22 5.28 7.40
CA LEU A 70 1.15 5.75 7.54
C LEU A 70 1.48 6.12 9.00
N LYS A 71 0.54 6.75 9.71
CA LYS A 71 0.66 7.00 11.15
C LYS A 71 0.79 5.69 11.93
N LYS A 72 -0.07 4.71 11.65
CA LYS A 72 0.02 3.38 12.28
C LYS A 72 1.31 2.64 11.94
N ALA A 73 1.81 2.75 10.71
CA ALA A 73 3.08 2.18 10.30
C ALA A 73 4.26 2.83 11.04
N LYS A 74 4.25 4.16 11.21
CA LYS A 74 5.23 4.89 12.05
C LYS A 74 5.16 4.50 13.52
N GLU A 75 3.98 4.17 14.03
CA GLU A 75 3.78 3.62 15.37
C GLU A 75 4.16 2.12 15.46
N GLY A 76 4.64 1.51 14.38
CA GLY A 76 5.04 0.10 14.34
C GLY A 76 3.88 -0.89 14.43
N LYS A 77 2.65 -0.46 14.13
CA LYS A 77 1.44 -1.30 14.15
C LYS A 77 1.16 -1.90 12.78
N ILE A 78 0.71 -3.16 12.76
CA ILE A 78 0.35 -3.83 11.51
C ILE A 78 -0.99 -3.33 10.97
N MET A 79 -1.06 -3.14 9.64
CA MET A 79 -2.26 -2.69 8.93
C MET A 79 -3.01 -3.79 8.18
N THR A 80 -2.34 -4.92 7.95
CA THR A 80 -2.81 -6.03 7.12
C THR A 80 -3.03 -7.29 7.97
N ARG A 81 -3.46 -8.37 7.32
CA ARG A 81 -3.53 -9.69 7.97
C ARG A 81 -2.14 -10.10 8.48
N ALA A 82 -2.12 -10.86 9.57
CA ALA A 82 -0.89 -11.39 10.14
C ALA A 82 -0.08 -12.16 9.08
N PRO A 83 1.22 -11.90 8.92
CA PRO A 83 2.08 -12.74 8.10
C PRO A 83 2.14 -14.16 8.64
N PHE A 84 2.40 -15.12 7.77
CA PHE A 84 2.60 -16.52 8.17
C PHE A 84 3.70 -16.61 9.24
N GLY A 85 3.49 -17.38 10.31
CA GLY A 85 4.40 -17.42 11.47
C GLY A 85 4.05 -16.42 12.58
N TYR A 86 3.08 -15.54 12.38
CA TYR A 86 2.54 -14.64 13.40
C TYR A 86 1.02 -14.80 13.55
N LYS A 87 0.51 -14.40 14.72
CA LYS A 87 -0.91 -14.17 15.01
C LYS A 87 -1.11 -12.77 15.56
N ILE A 88 -2.30 -12.20 15.39
CA ILE A 88 -2.66 -10.93 16.00
C ILE A 88 -3.30 -11.21 17.37
N LEU A 89 -2.72 -10.64 18.42
CA LEU A 89 -3.26 -10.66 19.78
C LEU A 89 -3.24 -9.21 20.29
N ASN A 90 -4.39 -8.68 20.72
CA ASN A 90 -4.51 -7.31 21.24
C ASN A 90 -3.88 -6.25 20.32
N ASN A 91 -4.12 -6.35 19.00
CA ASN A 91 -3.57 -5.49 17.95
C ASN A 91 -2.04 -5.54 17.76
N SER A 92 -1.35 -6.51 18.36
CA SER A 92 0.08 -6.74 18.20
C SER A 92 0.37 -8.09 17.55
N LEU A 93 1.47 -8.17 16.82
CA LEU A 93 1.95 -9.43 16.25
C LEU A 93 2.70 -10.23 17.31
N VAL A 94 2.29 -11.48 17.49
CA VAL A 94 2.94 -12.44 18.39
C VAL A 94 3.29 -13.68 17.58
N LYS A 95 4.45 -14.29 17.85
CA LYS A 95 4.88 -15.54 17.19
C LYS A 95 3.79 -16.61 17.33
N ALA A 96 3.40 -17.20 16.21
CA ALA A 96 2.48 -18.33 16.17
C ALA A 96 3.24 -19.65 16.28
N GLU A 97 2.57 -20.78 16.51
CA GLU A 97 3.22 -22.09 16.67
C GLU A 97 4.08 -22.50 15.47
N ASN A 98 3.67 -22.07 14.28
CA ASN A 98 4.36 -22.33 13.01
C ASN A 98 5.52 -21.35 12.71
N PHE A 99 5.92 -20.47 13.64
CA PHE A 99 6.98 -19.48 13.39
C PHE A 99 8.30 -20.11 12.94
N LYS A 100 8.65 -21.29 13.47
CA LYS A 100 9.87 -22.05 13.10
C LYS A 100 9.89 -22.45 11.62
N VAL A 101 8.73 -22.61 10.99
CA VAL A 101 8.65 -22.92 9.56
C VAL A 101 9.21 -21.75 8.72
N VAL A 102 8.99 -20.51 9.16
CA VAL A 102 9.56 -19.32 8.49
C VAL A 102 11.09 -19.36 8.57
N GLU A 103 11.64 -19.58 9.77
CA GLU A 103 13.09 -19.69 9.96
C GLU A 103 13.71 -20.77 9.08
N ASN A 104 13.10 -21.96 9.04
CA ASN A 104 13.55 -23.05 8.18
C ASN A 104 13.50 -22.69 6.69
N ILE A 105 12.47 -21.98 6.22
CA ILE A 105 12.39 -21.51 4.82
C ILE A 105 13.58 -20.60 4.48
N PHE A 106 13.96 -19.69 5.38
CA PHE A 106 15.09 -18.77 5.16
C PHE A 106 16.43 -19.51 5.18
N LEU A 107 16.65 -20.40 6.15
CA LEU A 107 17.87 -21.19 6.26
C LEU A 107 18.05 -22.13 5.05
N ASP A 108 16.98 -22.80 4.63
CA ASP A 108 17.00 -23.67 3.45
C ASP A 108 17.31 -22.88 2.18
N PHE A 109 16.71 -21.70 2.03
CA PHE A 109 16.96 -20.83 0.90
C PHE A 109 18.38 -20.27 0.92
N GLN A 110 18.96 -19.95 2.09
CA GLN A 110 20.33 -19.47 2.22
C GLN A 110 21.33 -20.56 1.83
N ASN A 111 21.27 -21.72 2.49
CA ASN A 111 22.32 -22.75 2.48
C ASN A 111 22.37 -23.56 1.18
N ASN A 112 21.23 -23.73 0.50
CA ASN A 112 21.16 -24.64 -0.63
C ASN A 112 21.13 -23.91 -1.98
N LYS A 113 21.58 -24.58 -3.05
CA LYS A 113 21.23 -24.22 -4.45
C LYS A 113 19.78 -24.62 -4.78
N VAL A 114 18.85 -24.43 -3.84
CA VAL A 114 17.45 -24.85 -3.96
C VAL A 114 16.66 -23.77 -4.70
N SER A 115 15.96 -24.16 -5.76
CA SER A 115 15.05 -23.27 -6.48
C SER A 115 13.78 -23.00 -5.67
N LEU A 116 13.12 -21.87 -5.93
CA LEU A 116 11.85 -21.53 -5.29
C LEU A 116 10.78 -22.62 -5.50
N ASN A 117 10.81 -23.33 -6.62
CA ASN A 117 9.91 -24.45 -6.90
C ASN A 117 10.08 -25.61 -5.91
N LYS A 118 11.32 -25.91 -5.52
CA LYS A 118 11.60 -26.99 -4.56
C LYS A 118 11.23 -26.58 -3.14
N LEU A 119 11.43 -25.32 -2.75
CA LEU A 119 10.89 -24.77 -1.48
C LEU A 119 9.37 -24.80 -1.45
N SER A 120 8.73 -24.37 -2.54
CA SER A 120 7.28 -24.38 -2.72
C SER A 120 6.70 -25.77 -2.48
N LYS A 121 7.27 -26.80 -3.11
CA LYS A 121 6.85 -28.21 -2.89
C LYS A 121 7.13 -28.69 -1.47
N LYS A 122 8.30 -28.38 -0.90
CA LYS A 122 8.70 -28.83 0.45
C LYS A 122 7.77 -28.30 1.55
N TYR A 123 7.40 -27.03 1.45
CA TYR A 123 6.63 -26.34 2.50
C TYR A 123 5.15 -26.17 2.16
N GLY A 124 4.68 -26.67 1.02
CA GLY A 124 3.26 -26.60 0.62
C GLY A 124 2.78 -25.19 0.25
N PHE A 125 3.68 -24.28 -0.12
CA PHE A 125 3.32 -22.93 -0.58
C PHE A 125 3.36 -22.85 -2.10
N SER A 126 2.64 -21.88 -2.68
CA SER A 126 2.92 -21.48 -4.06
C SER A 126 4.30 -20.81 -4.16
N VAL A 127 4.89 -20.83 -5.35
CA VAL A 127 6.17 -20.15 -5.63
C VAL A 127 6.09 -18.66 -5.27
N ASN A 128 4.98 -18.01 -5.59
CA ASN A 128 4.74 -16.61 -5.23
C ASN A 128 4.58 -16.43 -3.70
N GLY A 129 3.98 -17.40 -3.01
CA GLY A 129 3.91 -17.42 -1.55
C GLY A 129 5.30 -17.45 -0.90
N ILE A 130 6.19 -18.33 -1.38
CA ILE A 130 7.59 -18.37 -0.91
C ILE A 130 8.29 -17.03 -1.17
N LYS A 131 8.14 -16.44 -2.37
CA LYS A 131 8.71 -15.12 -2.67
C LYS A 131 8.23 -14.04 -1.69
N LYS A 132 6.93 -14.01 -1.39
CA LYS A 132 6.35 -13.06 -0.43
C LYS A 132 6.90 -13.26 0.97
N ILE A 133 7.06 -14.51 1.41
CA ILE A 133 7.66 -14.84 2.71
C ILE A 133 9.12 -14.33 2.77
N LEU A 134 9.93 -14.68 1.77
CA LEU A 134 11.36 -14.34 1.75
C LEU A 134 11.63 -12.83 1.69
N LYS A 135 10.68 -12.01 1.23
CA LYS A 135 10.81 -10.55 1.10
C LYS A 135 10.14 -9.74 2.22
N ASN A 136 9.48 -10.41 3.17
CA ASN A 136 8.68 -9.72 4.15
C ASN A 136 9.53 -9.21 5.32
N PHE A 137 9.70 -7.89 5.39
CA PHE A 137 10.42 -7.18 6.46
C PHE A 137 9.83 -7.40 7.86
N THR A 138 8.58 -7.85 7.98
CA THR A 138 7.98 -8.18 9.28
C THR A 138 8.75 -9.25 10.03
N TYR A 139 9.45 -10.15 9.34
CA TYR A 139 10.23 -11.19 10.00
C TYR A 139 11.47 -10.67 10.73
N VAL A 140 11.94 -9.46 10.41
CA VAL A 140 13.05 -8.77 11.10
C VAL A 140 12.56 -7.60 11.96
N GLY A 141 11.30 -7.64 12.41
CA GLY A 141 10.77 -6.62 13.32
C GLY A 141 10.38 -5.32 12.64
N LYS A 142 10.20 -5.29 11.30
CA LYS A 142 9.92 -4.06 10.54
C LYS A 142 8.59 -4.09 9.81
N ILE A 143 8.02 -2.94 9.49
CA ILE A 143 6.75 -2.82 8.76
C ILE A 143 6.98 -1.99 7.51
N LYS A 144 6.65 -2.56 6.35
CA LYS A 144 6.72 -1.88 5.05
C LYS A 144 5.34 -1.33 4.67
N PHE A 145 5.24 -0.03 4.45
CA PHE A 145 4.02 0.63 3.98
C PHE A 145 4.37 1.74 2.99
N ASP A 146 3.64 1.81 1.87
CA ASP A 146 3.83 2.84 0.82
C ASP A 146 5.28 3.01 0.31
N GLY A 147 6.05 1.92 0.32
CA GLY A 147 7.47 1.93 -0.08
C GLY A 147 8.45 2.28 1.06
N GLU A 148 7.97 2.85 2.15
CA GLU A 148 8.75 3.13 3.36
C GLU A 148 8.82 1.91 4.29
N VAL A 149 9.91 1.79 5.04
CA VAL A 149 10.11 0.75 6.05
C VAL A 149 10.25 1.41 7.42
N HIS A 150 9.42 0.99 8.37
CA HIS A 150 9.38 1.51 9.73
C HIS A 150 9.72 0.39 10.72
N GLU A 151 10.21 0.77 11.90
CA GLU A 151 10.41 -0.18 13.00
C GLU A 151 9.05 -0.64 13.55
N GLY A 152 8.89 -1.95 13.71
CA GLY A 152 7.72 -2.59 14.28
C GLY A 152 7.88 -2.78 15.79
N ILE A 153 6.76 -2.88 16.50
CA ILE A 153 6.75 -3.13 17.95
C ILE A 153 6.78 -4.62 18.31
N HIS A 154 6.74 -5.50 17.32
CA HIS A 154 6.65 -6.94 17.51
C HIS A 154 8.02 -7.62 17.52
N GLU A 155 8.08 -8.78 18.16
CA GLU A 155 9.31 -9.54 18.23
C GLU A 155 9.69 -10.14 16.86
N PRO A 156 10.93 -9.94 16.38
CA PRO A 156 11.40 -10.54 15.14
C PRO A 156 11.48 -12.08 15.23
N ILE A 157 11.19 -12.76 14.12
CA ILE A 157 11.43 -14.20 13.97
C ILE A 157 12.86 -14.46 13.53
N LEU A 158 13.45 -13.56 12.73
CA LEU A 158 14.77 -13.72 12.12
C LEU A 158 15.73 -12.64 12.59
N SER A 159 17.02 -12.95 12.57
CA SER A 159 18.05 -11.92 12.64
C SER A 159 18.10 -11.10 11.36
N SER A 160 18.46 -9.82 11.48
CA SER A 160 18.71 -8.96 10.32
C SER A 160 19.81 -9.52 9.41
N THR A 161 20.80 -10.22 9.98
CA THR A 161 21.90 -10.84 9.21
C THR A 161 21.40 -11.94 8.28
N LEU A 162 20.59 -12.89 8.78
CA LEU A 162 20.02 -13.96 7.96
C LEU A 162 19.13 -13.40 6.85
N PHE A 163 18.29 -12.42 7.19
CA PHE A 163 17.40 -11.78 6.23
C PHE A 163 18.18 -11.07 5.11
N ASN A 164 19.22 -10.31 5.45
CA ASN A 164 20.03 -9.57 4.49
C ASN A 164 20.76 -10.53 3.52
N HIS A 165 21.36 -11.62 4.03
CA HIS A 165 21.97 -12.63 3.16
C HIS A 165 20.97 -13.24 2.17
N VAL A 166 19.71 -13.43 2.59
CA VAL A 166 18.65 -13.89 1.71
C VAL A 166 18.25 -12.83 0.68
N GLN A 167 18.18 -11.55 1.05
CA GLN A 167 17.90 -10.46 0.10
C GLN A 167 18.99 -10.35 -0.97
N ASP A 168 20.27 -10.39 -0.57
CA ASP A 168 21.40 -10.37 -1.51
C ASP A 168 21.33 -11.53 -2.51
N LYS A 169 20.95 -12.72 -2.02
CA LYS A 169 20.78 -13.90 -2.87
C LYS A 169 19.61 -13.74 -3.84
N LEU A 170 18.48 -13.18 -3.39
CA LEU A 170 17.33 -12.89 -4.27
C LEU A 170 17.70 -11.91 -5.38
N GLU A 171 18.47 -10.87 -5.04
CA GLU A 171 18.94 -9.85 -5.98
C GLU A 171 19.89 -10.44 -7.02
N ARG A 172 20.90 -11.22 -6.60
CA ARG A 172 21.82 -11.92 -7.52
C ARG A 172 21.11 -12.85 -8.49
N LEU A 173 20.01 -13.46 -8.07
CA LEU A 173 19.20 -14.35 -8.91
C LEU A 173 18.17 -13.61 -9.78
N GLY A 174 18.09 -12.27 -9.70
CA GLY A 174 17.14 -11.46 -10.47
C GLY A 174 15.68 -11.72 -10.09
N ILE A 175 15.42 -12.23 -8.89
CA ILE A 175 14.07 -12.60 -8.46
C ILE A 175 13.34 -11.34 -7.99
N LYS A 176 12.59 -10.73 -8.92
CA LYS A 176 11.63 -9.64 -8.63
C LYS A 176 10.40 -10.13 -7.86
#